data_AF-A0A4P8K687-F1
#
_entry.id   AF-A0A4P8K687-F1
#
_cell.length_a   1.000
_cell.length_b   1.000
_cell.length_c   1.000
_cell.angle_alpha   90.00
_cell.angle_beta   90.00
_cell.angle_gamma   90.00
#
_symmetry.space_group_name_H-M   'P 1'
#
loop_
_entity.id
_entity.type
_entity.pdbx_description
1 polymer ?
#
loop_
_entity_poly.entity_id
_entity_poly.type
_entity_poly.pdbx_seq_one_letter_code
_entity_poly.pdbx_strand_id
1 'polypeptide(L)' 'SIYAVFGAEINLKGIPVYRFILPSFAFASPFQNPDNHCFCTEKIISKNCTLYGVLDIGKCKE' A
#
# COMPACT_ATOMS: atom_id res chain seq x y z
N SER A 1 8.17 4.40 -2.33
CA SER A 1 7.75 4.99 -1.03
C SER A 1 6.27 4.72 -0.81
N ILE A 2 5.80 4.74 0.45
CA ILE A 2 4.39 4.55 0.80
C ILE A 2 3.96 5.65 1.79
N TYR A 3 2.66 5.86 1.98
CA TYR A 3 2.10 6.86 2.88
C TYR A 3 1.26 6.21 3.99
N ALA A 4 1.08 6.93 5.09
CA ALA A 4 0.19 6.54 6.18
C ALA A 4 -0.89 7.60 6.37
N VAL A 5 -2.05 7.19 6.86
CA VAL A 5 -3.19 8.06 7.15
C VAL A 5 -3.56 7.97 8.62
N PHE A 6 -4.16 9.04 9.16
CA PHE A 6 -4.65 9.03 10.54
C PHE A 6 -5.68 7.90 10.73
N GLY A 7 -5.47 7.08 11.76
CA GLY A 7 -6.40 6.02 12.15
C GLY A 7 -7.19 6.40 13.40
N ALA A 8 -6.49 6.73 14.48
CA ALA A 8 -7.12 7.08 15.77
C ALA A 8 -6.16 7.85 16.69
N GLU A 9 -6.70 8.56 17.66
CA GLU A 9 -5.95 8.99 18.84
C GLU A 9 -5.89 7.83 19.85
N ILE A 10 -4.72 7.60 20.44
CA ILE A 10 -4.51 6.58 21.47
C ILE A 10 -3.77 7.17 22.66
N ASN A 11 -4.11 6.70 23.86
CA ASN A 11 -3.34 6.99 25.06
C ASN A 11 -2.28 5.89 25.25
N LEU A 12 -1.01 6.25 25.09
CA LEU A 12 0.12 5.35 25.26
C LEU A 12 0.85 5.71 26.55
N LYS A 13 0.63 4.93 27.62
CA LYS A 13 1.24 5.14 28.94
C LYS A 13 0.99 6.55 29.53
N GLY A 14 -0.20 7.10 29.31
CA GLY A 14 -0.57 8.45 29.76
C GLY A 14 -0.33 9.55 28.73
N ILE A 15 0.36 9.27 27.61
CA ILE A 15 0.69 10.26 26.58
C ILE A 15 -0.30 10.14 25.41
N PRO A 16 -1.06 11.20 25.06
CA PRO A 16 -1.92 11.17 23.87
C PRO A 16 -1.06 11.22 22.60
N VAL A 17 -1.27 10.26 21.70
CA VAL A 17 -0.56 10.18 20.42
C VAL A 17 -1.51 9.80 19.29
N TYR A 18 -1.11 10.09 18.05
CA TYR A 18 -1.87 9.68 16.86
C TYR A 18 -1.33 8.37 16.29
N ARG A 19 -2.21 7.39 16.17
CA ARG A 19 -1.96 6.14 15.46
C ARG A 19 -2.23 6.37 13.97
N PHE A 20 -1.17 6.30 13.18
CA PHE A 20 -1.26 6.25 11.72
C PHE A 20 -1.29 4.80 11.24
N ILE A 21 -2.05 4.56 10.18
CA ILE A 21 -2.21 3.24 9.56
C ILE A 21 -1.87 3.31 8.08
N LEU A 22 -1.44 2.17 7.51
CA LEU A 22 -1.30 2.04 6.07
C LEU A 22 -2.68 1.73 5.48
N PRO A 23 -3.24 2.58 4.61
CA PRO A 23 -4.55 2.33 4.03
C PRO A 23 -4.47 1.19 3.01
N SER A 24 -5.51 0.36 2.93
CA SER A 24 -5.63 -0.69 1.91
C SER A 24 -5.55 -0.13 0.48
N PHE A 25 -5.97 1.13 0.29
CA PHE A 25 -5.91 1.86 -0.98
C PHE A 25 -4.48 2.02 -1.52
N ALA A 26 -3.46 2.10 -0.64
CA ALA A 26 -2.06 2.13 -1.05
C ALA A 26 -1.62 0.82 -1.75
N PHE A 27 -2.31 -0.28 -1.47
CA PHE A 27 -2.01 -1.61 -2.01
C PHE A 27 -3.01 -2.06 -3.08
N ALA A 28 -3.95 -1.21 -3.49
CA ALA A 28 -4.99 -1.54 -4.46
C ALA A 28 -4.43 -1.61 -5.90
N SER A 29 -5.11 -2.33 -6.79
CA SER A 29 -4.71 -2.39 -8.20
C SER A 29 -5.03 -1.09 -8.92
N PRO A 30 -4.42 -0.84 -10.10
CA PRO A 30 -4.76 0.31 -10.96
C PRO A 30 -6.25 0.44 -11.31
N PHE A 31 -7.01 -0.66 -11.24
CA PHE A 31 -8.45 -0.64 -11.42
C PHE A 31 -9.18 0.17 -10.34
N GLN A 32 -8.69 0.13 -9.09
CA GLN A 32 -9.28 0.83 -7.95
C GLN A 32 -8.51 2.13 -7.61
N ASN A 33 -7.18 2.12 -7.79
CA ASN A 33 -6.30 3.24 -7.55
C ASN A 33 -5.40 3.49 -8.78
N PRO A 34 -5.79 4.38 -9.71
CA PRO A 34 -5.03 4.64 -10.94
C PRO A 34 -3.58 5.08 -10.71
N ASP A 35 -3.27 5.69 -9.58
CA ASP A 35 -1.90 6.14 -9.25
C ASP A 35 -0.94 4.95 -9.08
N ASN A 36 -1.46 3.76 -8.80
CA ASN A 36 -0.65 2.55 -8.61
C ASN A 36 -0.19 1.88 -9.92
N HIS A 37 -0.50 2.43 -11.10
CA HIS A 37 -0.12 1.83 -12.39
C HIS A 37 1.39 1.57 -12.53
N CYS A 38 2.23 2.46 -11.99
CA CYS A 38 3.69 2.31 -12.01
C CYS A 38 4.23 1.17 -11.12
N PHE A 39 3.43 0.66 -10.18
CA PHE A 39 3.84 -0.43 -9.29
C PHE A 39 3.50 -1.82 -9.84
N CYS A 40 2.72 -1.92 -10.92
CA CYS A 40 2.49 -3.17 -11.63
C CYS A 40 3.66 -3.46 -12.58
N THR A 41 4.42 -4.53 -12.31
CA THR A 41 5.66 -4.84 -13.04
C THR A 41 5.47 -5.75 -14.26
N GLU A 42 4.41 -6.55 -14.30
CA GLU A 42 4.13 -7.52 -15.37
C GLU A 42 2.61 -7.78 -15.48
N LYS A 43 2.15 -8.58 -16.46
CA LYS A 43 0.71 -8.77 -16.77
C LYS A 43 0.17 -10.20 -16.62
N ILE A 44 1.03 -11.20 -16.47
CA ILE A 44 0.66 -12.61 -16.40
C ILE A 44 0.27 -12.96 -14.96
N ILE A 45 1.14 -12.72 -13.99
CA ILE A 45 0.90 -13.01 -12.57
C ILE A 45 -0.12 -12.01 -11.99
N SER A 46 -0.01 -10.73 -12.37
CA SER A 46 -0.89 -9.64 -11.95
C SER A 46 -2.28 -9.67 -12.58
N LYS A 47 -2.52 -10.60 -13.52
CA LYS A 47 -3.77 -10.71 -14.29
C LYS A 47 -4.15 -9.38 -14.96
N ASN A 48 -3.26 -8.87 -15.81
CA ASN A 48 -3.38 -7.58 -16.47
C ASN A 48 -3.57 -6.42 -15.49
N CYS A 49 -2.76 -6.40 -14.42
CA CYS A 49 -2.78 -5.40 -13.35
C CYS A 49 -4.15 -5.26 -12.65
N THR A 50 -4.83 -6.39 -12.40
CA THR A 50 -6.08 -6.40 -11.63
C THR A 50 -5.92 -7.01 -10.24
N LEU A 51 -4.90 -7.86 -10.04
CA LEU A 51 -4.51 -8.39 -8.73
C LEU A 51 -3.85 -7.31 -7.87
N TYR A 52 -4.03 -7.39 -6.54
CA TYR A 52 -3.58 -6.36 -5.60
C TYR A 52 -3.27 -6.95 -4.21
N GLY A 53 -2.74 -6.12 -3.30
CA GLY A 53 -2.32 -6.54 -1.96
C GLY A 53 -0.91 -7.13 -1.88
N VAL A 54 -0.19 -7.19 -3.01
CA VAL A 54 1.19 -7.66 -3.13
C VAL A 54 1.99 -6.69 -4.00
N LEU A 55 3.31 -6.66 -3.80
CA LEU A 55 4.24 -5.86 -4.58
C LEU A 55 5.40 -6.74 -5.04
N ASP A 56 5.63 -6.79 -6.34
CA ASP A 56 6.82 -7.44 -6.90
C ASP A 56 8.04 -6.52 -6.71
N ILE A 57 8.98 -6.97 -5.88
CA ILE A 57 10.21 -6.26 -5.55
C ILE A 57 11.46 -6.97 -6.10
N GLY A 58 11.30 -7.86 -7.09
CA GLY A 58 12.41 -8.64 -7.65
C GLY A 58 13.60 -7.80 -8.11
N LYS A 59 13.34 -6.61 -8.66
CA LYS A 59 14.39 -5.67 -9.13
C LYS A 59 15.34 -5.16 -8.05
N CYS A 60 14.98 -5.22 -6.77
CA CYS A 60 15.84 -4.76 -5.67
C CYS A 60 16.35 -5.91 -4.78
N LYS A 61 16.30 -7.15 -5.29
CA LYS A 61 16.68 -8.38 -4.58
C LYS A 61 17.88 -9.10 -5.21
N GLU A 62 18.79 -8.34 -5.80
CA GLU A 62 20.12 -8.84 -6.20
C GLU A 62 20.97 -9.27 -4.99
#